data_AF-A0A2Z5KCI0-F1
#
_entry.id   AF-A0A2Z5KCI0-F1
#
_cell.length_a   1.000
_cell.length_b   1.000
_cell.length_c   1.000
_cell.angle_alpha   90.00
_cell.angle_beta   90.00
_cell.angle_gamma   90.00
#
_symmetry.space_group_name_H-M   'P 1'
#
loop_
_entity.id
_entity.type
_entity.pdbx_description
1 polymer ?
#
loop_
_entity_poly.entity_id
_entity_poly.type
_entity_poly.pdbx_seq_one_letter_code
_entity_poly.pdbx_strand_id
1 'polypeptide(L)'
;MQRSTFFVGAVGGATAVVALGGLGTHLLSGTESTSRLDEHSTASVDGHKALAANIVAGRTESKYHPLPWVGDKLSGVSCPTGLKAVAGATLTCTGKRSDGKTVEIPVRVTRAGAKSVTWTFER
;
A
#
# COMPACT_ATOMS: atom_id res chain seq x y z
N MET A 1 -0.67 27.37 52.12
CA MET A 1 -1.75 28.07 51.37
C MET A 1 -2.36 27.08 50.39
N GLN A 2 -3.68 26.97 50.41
CA GLN A 2 -4.51 25.90 49.87
C GLN A 2 -5.36 26.46 48.71
N ARG A 3 -5.82 25.56 47.82
CA ARG A 3 -6.80 25.75 46.71
C ARG A 3 -6.18 26.35 45.44
N SER A 4 -6.41 25.80 44.26
CA SER A 4 -7.75 25.61 43.71
C SER A 4 -7.84 24.59 42.56
N THR A 5 -8.77 23.64 42.76
CA THR A 5 -9.81 23.17 41.84
C THR A 5 -9.45 22.47 40.53
N PHE A 6 -9.56 21.14 40.60
CA PHE A 6 -10.25 20.28 39.64
C PHE A 6 -11.47 20.99 39.02
N PHE A 7 -11.45 21.17 37.70
CA PHE A 7 -12.66 21.38 36.92
C PHE A 7 -12.94 20.09 36.14
N VAL A 8 -13.73 19.23 36.80
CA VAL A 8 -14.61 18.28 36.12
C VAL A 8 -15.80 19.12 35.66
N GLY A 9 -15.97 19.26 34.35
CA GLY A 9 -17.06 19.99 33.73
C GLY A 9 -17.47 19.29 32.44
N ALA A 10 -18.67 18.71 32.46
CA ALA A 10 -19.28 17.90 31.42
C ALA A 10 -19.67 18.73 30.17
N VAL A 11 -20.20 17.99 29.18
CA VAL A 11 -21.10 18.42 28.10
C VAL A 11 -20.46 18.50 26.71
N GLY A 12 -20.96 17.65 25.80
CA GLY A 12 -20.99 17.94 24.36
C GLY A 12 -20.31 16.87 23.53
N GLY A 13 -21.09 15.94 22.99
CA GLY A 13 -20.58 14.95 22.05
C GLY A 13 -19.93 15.60 20.83
N ALA A 14 -18.70 15.21 20.56
CA ALA A 14 -18.12 15.22 19.24
C ALA A 14 -17.32 13.93 19.15
N THR A 15 -17.75 13.05 18.27
CA THR A 15 -17.04 11.84 17.88
C THR A 15 -15.56 12.15 17.75
N ALA A 16 -14.72 11.47 18.53
CA ALA A 16 -13.28 11.51 18.36
C ALA A 16 -12.98 11.12 16.91
N VAL A 17 -12.64 12.11 16.08
CA VAL A 17 -12.18 11.88 14.72
C VAL A 17 -10.85 11.19 14.87
N VAL A 18 -10.84 9.92 14.48
CA VAL A 18 -9.73 8.99 14.58
C VAL A 18 -8.45 9.63 14.05
N ALA A 19 -7.52 9.93 14.96
CA ALA A 19 -6.15 10.31 14.65
C ALA A 19 -5.39 9.09 14.11
N LEU A 20 -5.55 8.76 12.81
CA LEU A 20 -4.76 7.71 12.13
C LEU A 20 -4.21 8.18 10.77
N GLY A 21 -3.82 9.45 10.65
CA GLY A 21 -3.35 10.00 9.36
C GLY A 21 -1.90 10.48 9.29
N GLY A 22 -1.26 10.81 10.42
CA GLY A 22 -0.11 11.74 10.39
C GLY A 22 1.29 11.13 10.43
N LEU A 23 1.47 9.97 11.06
CA LEU A 23 2.81 9.45 11.38
C LEU A 23 3.24 8.23 10.53
N GLY A 24 2.33 7.63 9.75
CA GLY A 24 2.65 6.48 8.87
C GLY A 24 2.94 6.84 7.41
N THR A 25 2.62 8.05 6.97
CA THR A 25 2.64 8.46 5.55
C THR A 25 4.05 8.72 5.00
N HIS A 26 5.02 9.08 5.85
CA HIS A 26 6.38 9.39 5.40
C HIS A 26 7.21 8.15 5.03
N LEU A 27 6.92 6.97 5.58
CA LEU A 27 7.62 5.72 5.25
C LEU A 27 7.01 5.00 4.04
N LEU A 28 5.71 5.22 3.76
CA LEU A 28 4.96 4.54 2.71
C LEU A 28 4.94 5.28 1.36
N SER A 29 5.25 6.59 1.35
CA SER A 29 5.23 7.41 0.12
C SER A 29 6.16 6.88 -0.99
N GLY A 30 7.24 6.15 -0.64
CA GLY A 30 8.16 5.57 -1.62
C GLY A 30 7.57 4.35 -2.36
N THR A 31 6.80 3.52 -1.65
CA THR A 31 6.23 2.26 -2.16
C THR A 31 4.78 2.40 -2.60
N GLU A 32 4.14 3.55 -2.36
CA GLU A 32 2.84 3.87 -2.93
C GLU A 32 2.93 4.11 -4.45
N SER A 33 1.88 3.71 -5.15
CA SER A 33 1.65 3.97 -6.55
C SER A 33 0.17 4.11 -6.87
N THR A 34 -0.12 5.10 -7.72
CA THR A 34 -1.43 5.21 -8.38
C THR A 34 -1.31 4.74 -9.82
N SER A 35 -2.13 3.77 -10.19
CA SER A 35 -2.19 3.19 -11.53
C SER A 35 -3.53 3.49 -12.17
N ARG A 36 -3.54 3.82 -13.46
CA ARG A 36 -4.78 3.90 -14.23
C ARG A 36 -5.28 2.48 -14.53
N LEU A 37 -6.58 2.36 -14.73
CA LEU A 37 -7.26 1.13 -15.13
C LEU A 37 -7.82 1.34 -16.55
N ASP A 38 -6.94 1.17 -17.53
CA ASP A 38 -7.21 1.24 -18.98
C ASP A 38 -7.07 -0.14 -19.63
N GLU A 39 -7.33 -0.23 -20.94
CA GLU A 39 -7.35 -1.49 -21.68
C GLU A 39 -6.02 -2.26 -21.66
N HIS A 40 -4.90 -1.58 -21.38
CA HIS A 40 -3.55 -2.19 -21.35
C HIS A 40 -3.08 -2.54 -19.93
N SER A 41 -3.72 -1.99 -18.91
CA SER A 41 -3.34 -2.13 -17.51
C SER A 41 -4.37 -2.88 -16.67
N THR A 42 -5.56 -3.12 -17.22
CA THR A 42 -6.66 -3.79 -16.51
C THR A 42 -6.65 -5.29 -16.74
N ALA A 43 -6.93 -6.06 -15.69
CA ALA A 43 -7.32 -7.46 -15.73
C ALA A 43 -8.69 -7.64 -15.05
N SER A 44 -9.26 -8.84 -15.13
CA SER A 44 -10.44 -9.22 -14.36
C SER A 44 -10.06 -10.30 -13.35
N VAL A 45 -10.41 -10.10 -12.08
CA VAL A 45 -10.18 -11.06 -10.99
C VAL A 45 -11.49 -11.23 -10.26
N ASP A 46 -12.03 -12.45 -10.23
CA ASP A 46 -13.34 -12.79 -9.64
C ASP A 46 -14.49 -11.92 -10.16
N GLY A 47 -14.46 -11.54 -11.46
CA GLY A 47 -15.47 -10.67 -12.06
C GLY A 47 -15.34 -9.18 -11.70
N HIS A 48 -14.31 -8.80 -10.94
CA HIS A 48 -14.00 -7.41 -10.63
C HIS A 48 -12.86 -6.88 -11.50
N LYS A 49 -12.96 -5.59 -11.85
CA LYS A 49 -11.85 -4.84 -12.45
C LYS A 49 -10.63 -4.91 -11.52
N ALA A 50 -9.49 -5.27 -12.07
CA ALA A 50 -8.23 -5.42 -11.37
C ALA A 50 -7.11 -4.75 -12.16
N LEU A 51 -6.03 -4.36 -11.47
CA LEU A 51 -4.77 -4.02 -12.12
C LEU A 51 -4.05 -5.30 -12.52
N ALA A 52 -3.56 -5.38 -13.74
CA ALA A 52 -2.90 -6.58 -14.26
C ALA A 52 -1.63 -6.92 -13.45
N ALA A 53 -1.40 -8.22 -13.26
CA ALA A 53 -0.34 -8.74 -12.40
C ALA A 53 1.06 -8.27 -12.83
N ASN A 54 1.31 -8.20 -14.14
CA ASN A 54 2.56 -7.72 -14.72
C ASN A 54 2.81 -6.24 -14.41
N ILE A 55 1.76 -5.42 -14.34
CA ILE A 55 1.87 -4.00 -14.01
C ILE A 55 2.23 -3.83 -12.53
N VAL A 56 1.60 -4.62 -11.65
CA VAL A 56 1.94 -4.64 -10.22
C VAL A 56 3.38 -5.09 -10.05
N ALA A 57 3.76 -6.21 -10.65
CA ALA A 57 5.10 -6.78 -10.57
C ALA A 57 6.18 -5.81 -11.06
N GLY A 58 6.06 -5.29 -12.29
CA GLY A 58 7.06 -4.39 -12.87
C GLY A 58 7.20 -3.07 -12.11
N ARG A 59 6.09 -2.55 -11.57
CA ARG A 59 6.12 -1.32 -10.76
C ARG A 59 6.71 -1.56 -9.38
N THR A 60 6.38 -2.68 -8.75
CA THR A 60 7.02 -3.12 -7.50
C THR A 60 8.51 -3.27 -7.73
N GLU A 61 8.95 -4.01 -8.74
CA GLU A 61 10.38 -4.19 -9.07
C GLU A 61 11.10 -2.85 -9.30
N SER A 62 10.49 -1.94 -10.08
CA SER A 62 11.06 -0.62 -10.37
C SER A 62 11.18 0.27 -9.12
N LYS A 63 10.20 0.23 -8.22
CA LYS A 63 10.18 1.02 -6.98
C LYS A 63 10.87 0.34 -5.80
N TYR A 64 11.15 -0.95 -5.90
CA TYR A 64 12.02 -1.68 -4.98
C TYR A 64 13.47 -1.31 -5.27
N HIS A 65 13.78 -0.01 -5.21
CA HIS A 65 15.14 0.47 -5.21
C HIS A 65 15.65 0.37 -3.77
N PRO A 66 16.72 -0.41 -3.53
CA PRO A 66 17.39 -0.31 -2.25
C PRO A 66 17.96 1.11 -2.16
N LEU A 67 17.85 1.71 -0.98
CA LEU A 67 18.68 2.86 -0.69
C LEU A 67 20.14 2.42 -0.91
N PRO A 68 21.05 3.29 -1.37
CA PRO A 68 22.43 2.92 -1.76
C PRO A 68 23.28 2.25 -0.66
N TRP A 69 22.75 2.16 0.56
CA TRP A 69 23.36 1.60 1.76
C TRP A 69 22.49 0.49 2.41
N VAL A 70 21.27 0.25 1.92
CA VAL A 70 20.31 -0.70 2.50
C VAL A 70 19.52 -1.41 1.39
N GLY A 71 20.11 -2.48 0.86
CA GLY A 71 19.32 -3.58 0.31
C GLY A 71 19.81 -4.16 -1.01
N ASP A 72 19.48 -5.43 -1.18
CA ASP A 72 19.65 -6.21 -2.39
C ASP A 72 18.68 -5.76 -3.49
N LYS A 73 19.18 -5.64 -4.73
CA LYS A 73 18.33 -5.40 -5.89
C LYS A 73 17.33 -6.55 -6.01
N LEU A 74 16.05 -6.21 -6.10
CA LEU A 74 15.00 -7.17 -6.35
C LEU A 74 14.89 -7.41 -7.86
N SER A 75 14.71 -8.66 -8.26
CA SER A 75 14.56 -9.04 -9.66
C SER A 75 13.57 -10.17 -9.83
N GLY A 76 12.92 -10.21 -11.00
CA GLY A 76 11.98 -11.27 -11.35
C GLY A 76 10.76 -11.27 -10.43
N VAL A 77 10.20 -10.09 -10.16
CA VAL A 77 8.97 -10.00 -9.37
C VAL A 77 7.83 -10.63 -10.16
N SER A 78 7.10 -11.52 -9.52
CA SER A 78 5.91 -12.17 -10.07
C SER A 78 4.77 -12.07 -9.06
N CYS A 79 3.58 -11.74 -9.55
CA CYS A 79 2.38 -11.69 -8.74
C CYS A 79 1.41 -12.77 -9.24
N PRO A 80 0.82 -13.59 -8.35
CA PRO A 80 0.02 -14.74 -8.74
C PRO A 80 -1.26 -14.35 -9.50
N THR A 81 -1.82 -13.19 -9.17
CA THR A 81 -3.06 -12.65 -9.75
C THR A 81 -2.94 -11.14 -9.97
N GLY A 82 -3.92 -10.58 -10.67
CA GLY A 82 -4.10 -9.13 -10.72
C GLY A 82 -4.50 -8.57 -9.34
N LEU A 83 -4.20 -7.29 -9.11
CA LEU A 83 -4.61 -6.57 -7.91
C LEU A 83 -6.03 -6.06 -8.09
N LYS A 84 -6.99 -6.72 -7.44
CA LYS A 84 -8.41 -6.34 -7.45
C LYS A 84 -8.54 -4.86 -7.08
N ALA A 85 -9.20 -4.06 -7.92
CA ALA A 85 -9.36 -2.62 -7.71
C ALA A 85 -10.48 -2.34 -6.69
N VAL A 86 -10.30 -2.87 -5.48
CA VAL A 86 -11.20 -2.73 -4.33
C VAL A 86 -10.34 -2.27 -3.16
N ALA A 87 -10.78 -1.24 -2.44
CA ALA A 87 -10.05 -0.74 -1.28
C ALA A 87 -9.91 -1.85 -0.22
N GLY A 88 -8.70 -2.04 0.31
CA GLY A 88 -8.39 -3.12 1.25
C GLY A 88 -8.06 -4.47 0.60
N ALA A 89 -8.14 -4.61 -0.73
CA ALA A 89 -7.68 -5.82 -1.39
C ALA A 89 -6.17 -5.99 -1.22
N THR A 90 -5.74 -7.21 -0.93
CA THR A 90 -4.33 -7.57 -0.73
C THR A 90 -3.94 -8.75 -1.60
N LEU A 91 -2.69 -8.78 -2.03
CA LEU A 91 -2.05 -9.95 -2.61
C LEU A 91 -0.58 -9.98 -2.22
N THR A 92 0.04 -11.15 -2.34
CA THR A 92 1.47 -11.31 -2.08
C THR A 92 2.16 -11.57 -3.41
N CYS A 93 3.03 -10.65 -3.82
CA CYS A 93 3.96 -10.89 -4.92
C CYS A 93 5.22 -11.57 -4.37
N THR A 94 5.93 -12.30 -5.22
CA THR A 94 7.21 -12.91 -4.88
C THR A 94 8.29 -12.31 -5.76
N GLY A 95 9.46 -12.00 -5.20
CA GLY A 95 10.63 -11.59 -5.97
C GLY A 95 11.89 -12.29 -5.49
N LYS A 96 12.99 -12.15 -6.22
CA LYS A 96 14.30 -12.66 -5.80
C LYS A 96 15.26 -11.54 -5.48
N ARG A 97 15.97 -11.67 -4.37
CA ARG A 97 17.10 -10.80 -4.01
C ARG A 97 18.37 -11.24 -4.74
N SER A 98 19.38 -10.38 -4.77
CA SER A 98 20.71 -10.69 -5.34
C SER A 98 21.40 -11.89 -4.67
N ASP A 99 21.08 -12.19 -3.41
CA ASP A 99 21.58 -13.36 -2.69
C ASP A 99 20.86 -14.68 -3.05
N GLY A 100 19.91 -14.64 -4.00
CA GLY A 100 19.12 -15.78 -4.45
C GLY A 100 17.94 -16.12 -3.54
N LYS A 101 17.74 -15.40 -2.42
CA LYS A 101 16.58 -15.62 -1.55
C LYS A 101 15.30 -15.12 -2.21
N THR A 102 14.24 -15.89 -2.03
CA THR A 102 12.89 -15.46 -2.40
C THR A 102 12.35 -14.58 -1.29
N VAL A 103 11.73 -13.47 -1.66
CA VAL A 103 11.02 -12.59 -0.74
C VAL A 103 9.56 -12.48 -1.13
N GLU A 104 8.73 -12.44 -0.10
CA GLU A 104 7.31 -12.17 -0.20
C GLU A 104 7.08 -10.67 -0.01
N ILE A 105 6.29 -10.08 -0.90
CA ILE A 105 6.06 -8.66 -1.01
C ILE A 105 4.55 -8.46 -0.90
N PRO A 106 4.05 -8.16 0.30
CA PRO A 106 2.65 -7.83 0.51
C PRO A 106 2.31 -6.56 -0.27
N VAL A 107 1.26 -6.63 -1.09
CA VAL A 107 0.69 -5.50 -1.85
C VAL A 107 -0.72 -5.27 -1.35
N ARG A 108 -1.08 -4.01 -1.11
CA ARG A 108 -2.41 -3.61 -0.62
C ARG A 108 -2.96 -2.42 -1.39
N VAL A 109 -4.24 -2.45 -1.68
CA VAL A 109 -4.98 -1.31 -2.24
C VAL A 109 -5.39 -0.37 -1.12
N THR A 110 -4.94 0.88 -1.20
CA THR A 110 -5.31 1.94 -0.25
C THR A 110 -6.54 2.70 -0.72
N ARG A 111 -6.72 2.85 -2.03
CA ARG A 111 -7.87 3.54 -2.63
C ARG A 111 -8.20 2.92 -3.98
N ALA A 112 -9.48 2.71 -4.25
CA ALA A 112 -9.96 2.30 -5.55
C ALA A 112 -10.95 3.34 -6.10
N GLY A 113 -10.79 3.70 -7.37
CA GLY A 113 -11.72 4.50 -8.14
C GLY A 113 -12.12 3.79 -9.43
N ALA A 114 -13.08 4.35 -10.16
CA ALA A 114 -13.59 3.71 -11.38
C ALA A 114 -12.54 3.54 -12.50
N LYS A 115 -11.56 4.44 -12.56
CA LYS A 115 -10.52 4.50 -13.62
C LYS A 115 -9.09 4.47 -13.07
N SER A 116 -8.92 4.37 -11.77
CA SER A 116 -7.61 4.36 -11.13
C SER A 116 -7.63 3.61 -9.81
N VAL A 117 -6.48 3.06 -9.42
CA VAL A 117 -6.28 2.37 -8.16
C VAL A 117 -4.97 2.84 -7.54
N THR A 118 -5.03 3.22 -6.27
CA THR A 118 -3.87 3.55 -5.44
C THR A 118 -3.58 2.38 -4.53
N TRP A 119 -2.32 1.97 -4.52
CA TRP A 119 -1.86 0.80 -3.79
C TRP A 119 -0.44 1.02 -3.31
N THR A 120 -0.04 0.23 -2.33
CA THR A 120 1.31 0.25 -1.76
C THR A 120 1.79 -1.17 -1.55
N PHE A 121 3.10 -1.34 -1.41
CA PHE A 121 3.73 -2.62 -1.10
C PHE A 121 4.72 -2.48 0.06
N GLU A 122 4.93 -3.58 0.77
CA GLU A 122 5.85 -3.69 1.90
C GLU A 122 7.21 -4.28 1.48
N ARG A 123 8.26 -4.04 2.27
CA ARG A 123 9.65 -4.47 2.00
C ARG A 123 10.25 -5.17 3.19
#